data_AF-A0A2W6VGA3-F1
#
_entry.id   AF-A0A2W6VGA3-F1
#
_cell.length_a   1.000
_cell.length_b   1.000
_cell.length_c   1.000
_cell.angle_alpha   90.00
_cell.angle_beta   90.00
_cell.angle_gamma   90.00
#
_symmetry.space_group_name_H-M   'P 1'
#
loop_
_entity.id
_entity.type
_entity.pdbx_description
1 polymer ?
#
loop_
_entity_poly.entity_id
_entity_poly.type
_entity_poly.pdbx_seq_one_letter_code
_entity_poly.pdbx_strand_id
1 'polypeptide(L)' 'MRDELFGIYGPVIGGSDLVRALGYSNAAAFRQARRQGRVGLNIFNLPARRGSFALSADVADWLIAASRTKEEKAMP' A
#
# COMPACT_ATOMS: atom_id res chain seq x y z
N MET A 1 1.86 -9.00 11.52
CA MET A 1 1.60 -8.27 10.26
C MET A 1 2.87 -7.87 9.49
N ARG A 2 3.85 -7.13 10.05
CA ARG A 2 5.11 -6.84 9.32
C ARG A 2 5.82 -8.13 8.87
N ASP A 3 6.03 -9.06 9.80
CA ASP A 3 6.67 -10.35 9.50
C ASP A 3 5.84 -11.22 8.55
N GLU A 4 4.51 -11.12 8.60
CA GLU A 4 3.61 -11.82 7.68
C GLU A 4 3.76 -11.28 6.24
N LEU A 5 3.69 -9.96 6.05
CA LEU A 5 3.87 -9.35 4.72
C LEU A 5 5.30 -9.60 4.20
N PHE A 6 6.30 -9.58 5.07
CA PHE A 6 7.68 -9.93 4.70
C PHE A 6 7.80 -11.40 4.29
N GLY A 7 7.15 -12.32 5.01
CA GLY A 7 7.16 -13.75 4.66
C GLY A 7 6.49 -14.05 3.32
N ILE A 8 5.45 -13.28 2.95
CA ILE A 8 4.71 -13.47 1.69
C ILE A 8 5.41 -12.81 0.51
N TYR A 9 5.84 -11.55 0.66
CA TYR A 9 6.30 -10.71 -0.46
C TYR A 9 7.81 -10.42 -0.43
N GLY A 10 8.51 -10.75 0.66
CA GLY A 10 9.86 -10.29 0.93
C GLY A 10 9.90 -8.83 1.39
N PRO A 11 11.05 -8.13 1.27
CA PRO A 11 11.19 -6.75 1.74
C PRO A 11 10.38 -5.72 0.93
N VAL A 12 9.98 -6.06 -0.30
CA VAL A 12 9.36 -5.13 -1.25
C VAL A 12 8.14 -5.77 -1.89
N ILE A 13 7.00 -5.08 -1.83
CA ILE A 13 5.78 -5.45 -2.57
C ILE A 13 5.73 -4.64 -3.86
N GLY A 14 5.42 -5.28 -4.98
CA GLY A 14 5.33 -4.61 -6.28
C GLY A 14 4.14 -5.06 -7.12
N GLY A 15 3.88 -4.32 -8.21
CA GLY A 15 2.96 -4.75 -9.25
C GLY A 15 1.53 -5.02 -8.75
N SER A 16 0.93 -6.12 -9.19
CA SER A 16 -0.44 -6.52 -8.81
C SER A 16 -0.59 -6.84 -7.33
N ASP A 17 0.47 -7.33 -6.69
CA ASP A 17 0.43 -7.67 -5.26
C ASP A 17 0.33 -6.40 -4.41
N LEU A 18 1.06 -5.34 -4.78
CA LEU A 18 0.93 -4.04 -4.11
C LEU A 18 -0.49 -3.47 -4.28
N VAL A 19 -1.04 -3.54 -5.50
CA VAL A 19 -2.41 -3.09 -5.77
C VAL A 19 -3.43 -3.81 -4.89
N ARG A 20 -3.30 -5.14 -4.78
CA ARG A 20 -4.19 -5.98 -3.95
C ARG A 20 -4.00 -5.70 -2.46
N ALA A 21 -2.76 -5.62 -1.99
CA ALA A 21 -2.43 -5.38 -0.58
C ALA A 21 -2.99 -4.04 -0.08
N LEU A 22 -3.04 -3.03 -0.95
CA LEU A 22 -3.62 -1.71 -0.65
C LEU A 22 -5.15 -1.65 -0.81
N GLY A 23 -5.81 -2.75 -1.17
CA GLY A 23 -7.27 -2.82 -1.27
C GLY A 23 -7.86 -2.21 -2.55
N TYR A 24 -7.05 -1.95 -3.59
CA TYR A 24 -7.57 -1.48 -4.87
C TYR A 24 -8.10 -2.63 -5.72
N SER A 25 -9.24 -2.42 -6.37
CA SER A 25 -9.87 -3.41 -7.24
C SER A 25 -9.04 -3.73 -8.50
N ASN A 26 -8.25 -2.76 -8.99
CA ASN A 26 -7.38 -2.95 -10.14
C ASN A 26 -6.26 -1.89 -10.19
N ALA A 27 -5.31 -2.11 -11.10
CA ALA A 27 -4.16 -1.23 -11.26
C ALA A 27 -4.51 0.18 -11.75
N ALA A 28 -5.62 0.37 -12.47
CA ALA A 28 -6.04 1.70 -12.93
C ALA A 28 -6.53 2.56 -11.76
N ALA A 29 -7.33 1.97 -10.85
CA ALA A 29 -7.78 2.63 -9.62
C ALA A 29 -6.59 3.04 -8.74
N PHE A 30 -5.61 2.15 -8.55
CA PHE A 30 -4.37 2.47 -7.84
C PHE A 30 -3.59 3.61 -8.51
N ARG A 31 -3.39 3.56 -9.83
CA ARG A 31 -2.71 4.64 -10.58
C ARG A 31 -3.44 5.98 -10.42
N GLN A 32 -4.77 5.98 -10.47
CA GLN A 32 -5.58 7.19 -10.28
C GLN A 32 -5.40 7.78 -8.88
N ALA A 33 -5.49 6.95 -7.83
CA ALA A 33 -5.27 7.38 -6.44
C ALA A 33 -3.86 7.94 -6.24
N ARG A 34 -2.83 7.28 -6.81
CA ARG A 34 -1.44 7.75 -6.76
C ARG A 34 -1.28 9.10 -7.45
N ARG A 35 -1.86 9.29 -8.65
CA ARG A 35 -1.83 10.58 -9.38
C ARG A 35 -2.52 11.70 -8.61
N GLN A 36 -3.53 11.38 -7.81
CA GLN A 36 -4.26 12.33 -6.97
C GLN A 36 -3.61 12.57 -5.60
N GLY A 37 -2.45 11.96 -5.32
CA GLY A 37 -1.78 12.09 -4.01
C GLY A 37 -2.55 11.44 -2.86
N ARG A 38 -3.46 10.49 -3.15
CA ARG A 38 -4.32 9.83 -2.15
C ARG A 38 -3.73 8.54 -1.59
N VAL A 39 -2.56 8.13 -2.06
CA VAL A 39 -1.84 6.97 -1.53
C VAL A 39 -0.92 7.49 -0.43
N GLY A 40 -1.31 7.29 0.83
CA GLY A 40 -0.60 7.80 2.02
C GLY A 40 0.65 7.02 2.41
N LEU A 41 1.26 6.26 1.49
CA LEU A 41 2.52 5.55 1.69
C LEU A 41 3.52 5.91 0.60
N ASN A 42 4.80 5.72 0.89
CA ASN A 42 5.86 5.99 -0.07
C ASN A 42 5.85 4.95 -1.20
N ILE A 43 5.51 5.39 -2.40
CA ILE A 43 5.55 4.56 -3.62
C ILE A 43 6.76 4.94 -4.44
N PHE A 44 7.70 4.02 -4.58
CA PHE A 44 8.95 4.23 -5.31
C PHE A 44 9.06 3.33 -6.55
N ASN A 45 10.04 3.66 -7.40
CA ASN A 45 10.44 2.86 -8.54
C ASN A 45 11.81 2.24 -8.25
N LEU A 46 12.04 1.01 -8.71
CA LEU A 46 13.35 0.37 -8.64
C LEU A 46 14.11 0.59 -9.96
N PRO A 47 15.44 0.81 -9.91
CA PRO A 47 16.26 0.89 -11.12
C PRO A 47 16.04 -0.35 -12.01
N ALA A 48 15.93 -0.12 -13.32
CA ALA A 48 15.69 -1.17 -14.33
C ALA A 48 14.43 -2.04 -14.13
N ARG A 49 13.51 -1.67 -13.23
CA ARG A 49 12.23 -2.37 -13.06
C ARG A 49 11.05 -1.46 -13.34
N ARG A 50 10.13 -1.95 -14.18
CA ARG A 50 8.85 -1.26 -14.43
C ARG A 50 7.89 -1.53 -13.27
N GLY A 51 7.08 -0.52 -12.95
CA GLY A 51 6.00 -0.65 -11.97
C GLY A 51 6.20 0.22 -10.73
N SER A 52 5.31 0.02 -9.76
CA SER A 52 5.31 0.70 -8.47
C SER A 52 5.66 -0.29 -7.38
N PHE A 53 6.44 0.18 -6.41
CA PHE A 53 6.94 -0.61 -5.30
C PHE A 53 6.73 0.12 -3.97
N ALA A 54 6.57 -0.65 -2.91
CA ALA A 54 6.55 -0.17 -1.53
C ALA A 54 7.29 -1.18 -0.65
N LEU A 55 7.81 -0.73 0.50
CA LEU A 55 8.36 -1.65 1.49
C LEU A 55 7.23 -2.41 2.17
N SER A 56 7.43 -3.70 2.42
CA SER A 56 6.44 -4.53 3.12
C SER A 56 6.14 -4.00 4.53
N ALA A 57 7.16 -3.43 5.20
CA ALA A 57 7.01 -2.78 6.50
C ALA A 57 6.09 -1.54 6.43
N ASP A 58 6.31 -0.66 5.44
CA ASP A 58 5.51 0.55 5.26
C ASP A 58 4.04 0.22 4.96
N VAL A 59 3.80 -0.81 4.14
CA VAL A 59 2.44 -1.27 3.83
C VAL A 59 1.75 -1.81 5.08
N ALA A 60 2.44 -2.60 5.90
CA ALA A 60 1.90 -3.11 7.16
C ALA A 60 1.54 -1.97 8.12
N ASP A 61 2.42 -0.99 8.28
CA ASP A 61 2.21 0.15 9.18
C ASP A 61 1.04 1.02 8.73
N TRP A 62 0.98 1.27 7.43
CA TRP A 62 -0.12 2.01 6.82
C TRP A 62 -1.46 1.30 7.03
N LEU A 63 -1.52 -0.02 6.85
CA LEU A 63 -2.76 -0.81 7.07
C LEU A 63 -3.19 -0.81 8.54
N ILE A 64 -2.25 -0.94 9.48
CA ILE A 64 -2.52 -0.87 10.92
C ILE A 64 -3.02 0.53 11.31
N ALA A 65 -2.43 1.59 10.76
CA ALA A 65 -2.88 2.95 11.00
C ALA A 65 -4.29 3.18 10.43
N ALA A 66 -4.55 2.72 9.21
CA ALA A 66 -5.85 2.82 8.54
C ALA A 66 -6.95 2.02 9.25
N SER A 67 -6.62 0.91 9.91
CA SER A 67 -7.60 0.12 10.67
C SER A 67 -8.06 0.81 11.95
N ARG A 68 -7.25 1.73 12.50
CA ARG A 68 -7.54 2.46 13.74
C ARG A 68 -8.41 3.71 13.53
N THR A 69 -8.49 4.21 12.31
CA THR A 69 -9.20 5.46 11.97
C THR A 69 -10.73 5.31 11.91
N LYS A 70 -11.30 4.19 12.39
CA LYS A 70 -12.76 4.02 12.49
C LYS A 70 -13.43 4.80 13.64
N GLU A 71 -12.69 5.50 14.50
CA GLU A 71 -13.27 6.16 15.68
C GLU A 71 -13.55 7.67 15.54
N GLU A 72 -13.06 8.38 14.52
CA GLU A 72 -13.14 9.86 14.50
C GLU A 72 -14.20 10.45 13.55
N LYS A 73 -14.93 9.63 12.79
CA LYS A 73 -16.02 10.11 11.91
C LYS A 73 -17.41 9.63 12.34
N ALA A 74 -17.55 9.21 13.59
CA ALA A 74 -18.80 8.70 14.15
C ALA A 74 -19.06 9.20 15.60
N MET A 75 -18.91 10.50 15.88
CA MET A 75 -19.64 11.17 16.98
C MET A 75 -19.47 12.70 16.92
N PRO A 76 -20.48 13.44 17.39
CA PRO A 76 -21.65 13.97 16.68
C PRO A 76 -21.39 15.27 15.88
#